data_AF-A0A4Y2JD65-F1
#
_entry.id   AF-A0A4Y2JD65-F1
#
_cell.length_a   1.000
_cell.length_b   1.000
_cell.length_c   1.000
_cell.angle_alpha   90.00
_cell.angle_beta   90.00
_cell.angle_gamma   90.00
#
_symmetry.space_group_name_H-M   'P 1'
#
loop_
_entity.id
_entity.type
_entity.pdbx_description
1 polymer ?
#
loop_
_entity_poly.entity_id
_entity_poly.type
_entity_poly.pdbx_seq_one_letter_code
_entity_poly.pdbx_strand_id
1 'polypeptide(L)'
;MGDQIIYPIKIEGDAASRREGIGKRERRVVETEEERSRRLSTMAQLGQVRRAEGTEEQRNSRLSDMAQRGQERRAEETEEQRNSRLAVMAQRGQRRRAEETDEQRNSRLAVMAQRSQQRRAEETEEQRNSRLAIMAQRCQERRAEGTDEQRNSRLSAMLQHARERRLNVIEGQNHHQIQTFYADRTVLYPIVEEHNCGEMDNLCLKCGGLYFRDEKNTRGIYTHCCHDGNIIEQASVYPVEMKELMDGSDELSVHFKNNIRSYQCFSGCTDCTVYRERSALLQNSWPNLSQDLSSTPS
;
A
#
# COMPACT_ATOMS: atom_id res chain seq x y z
N MET A 1 -8.91 96.81 14.57
CA MET A 1 -9.87 96.48 13.49
C MET A 1 -9.08 95.70 12.46
N GLY A 2 -9.13 94.36 12.53
CA GLY A 2 -8.38 93.49 11.63
C GLY A 2 -9.39 92.71 10.80
N ASP A 3 -9.50 93.08 9.52
CA ASP A 3 -10.40 92.44 8.57
C ASP A 3 -9.88 91.03 8.23
N GLN A 4 -10.64 90.00 8.62
CA GLN A 4 -10.44 88.64 8.14
C GLN A 4 -10.96 88.53 6.71
N ILE A 5 -10.03 88.50 5.77
CA ILE A 5 -10.29 88.13 4.37
C ILE A 5 -10.64 86.64 4.34
N ILE A 6 -11.93 86.33 4.27
CA ILE A 6 -12.43 84.98 4.01
C ILE A 6 -12.23 84.71 2.50
N TYR A 7 -11.25 83.88 2.16
CA TYR A 7 -11.12 83.37 0.79
C TYR A 7 -12.22 82.31 0.54
N PRO A 8 -13.05 82.46 -0.51
CA PRO A 8 -14.05 81.46 -0.83
C PRO A 8 -13.39 80.17 -1.32
N ILE A 9 -13.60 79.09 -0.57
CA ILE A 9 -13.25 77.71 -0.96
C ILE A 9 -14.05 77.39 -2.23
N LYS A 10 -13.37 76.98 -3.30
CA LYS A 10 -13.99 76.64 -4.60
C LYS A 10 -14.90 75.40 -4.46
N ILE A 11 -16.21 75.61 -4.37
CA ILE A 11 -17.27 74.57 -4.37
C ILE A 11 -17.74 74.20 -5.80
N GLU A 12 -17.09 74.71 -6.86
CA GLU A 12 -17.56 74.49 -8.24
C GLU A 12 -17.20 73.12 -8.83
N GLY A 13 -16.09 72.51 -8.40
CA GLY A 13 -15.65 71.18 -8.89
C GLY A 13 -16.58 70.03 -8.47
N ASP A 14 -17.31 70.21 -7.37
CA ASP A 14 -18.19 69.18 -6.80
C ASP A 14 -19.59 69.19 -7.47
N ALA A 15 -20.10 70.36 -7.84
CA ALA A 15 -21.40 70.50 -8.50
C ALA A 15 -21.43 69.90 -9.93
N ALA A 16 -20.33 70.00 -10.68
CA ALA A 16 -20.21 69.39 -12.01
C ALA A 16 -20.13 67.86 -11.93
N SER A 17 -19.31 67.34 -11.00
CA SER A 17 -19.17 65.89 -10.75
C SER A 17 -20.49 65.25 -10.28
N ARG A 18 -21.23 65.94 -9.39
CA ARG A 18 -22.57 65.49 -8.97
C ARG A 18 -23.58 65.46 -10.12
N ARG A 19 -23.62 66.50 -10.96
CA ARG A 19 -24.50 66.53 -12.15
C ARG A 19 -24.19 65.40 -13.13
N GLU A 20 -22.91 65.13 -13.36
CA GLU A 20 -22.48 64.02 -14.21
C GLU A 20 -22.85 62.65 -13.59
N GLY A 21 -22.70 62.49 -12.27
CA GLY A 21 -23.13 61.31 -11.54
C GLY A 21 -24.64 61.04 -11.63
N ILE A 22 -25.45 62.10 -11.52
CA ILE A 22 -26.91 62.05 -11.66
C ILE A 22 -27.29 61.64 -13.09
N GLY A 23 -26.73 62.30 -14.12
CA GLY A 23 -27.02 61.95 -15.51
C GLY A 23 -26.59 60.52 -15.89
N LYS A 24 -25.48 60.01 -15.33
CA LYS A 24 -25.09 58.60 -15.47
C LYS A 24 -26.06 57.65 -14.77
N ARG A 25 -26.66 58.06 -13.65
CA ARG A 25 -27.68 57.26 -12.93
C ARG A 25 -28.99 57.23 -13.70
N GLU A 26 -29.46 58.36 -14.20
CA GLU A 26 -30.69 58.46 -15.00
C GLU A 26 -30.61 57.61 -16.27
N ARG A 27 -29.49 57.67 -17.00
CA ARG A 27 -29.27 56.78 -18.17
C ARG A 27 -29.29 55.29 -17.81
N ARG A 28 -28.85 54.92 -16.60
CA ARG A 28 -28.90 53.52 -16.11
C ARG A 28 -30.29 53.10 -15.61
N VAL A 29 -31.20 54.02 -15.33
CA VAL A 29 -32.57 53.69 -14.92
C VAL A 29 -33.43 53.35 -16.14
N VAL A 30 -33.16 54.01 -17.26
CA VAL A 30 -33.93 53.86 -18.51
C VAL A 30 -33.28 52.85 -19.48
N GLU A 31 -32.10 52.31 -19.14
CA GLU A 31 -31.41 51.33 -20.01
C GLU A 31 -32.24 50.05 -20.17
N THR A 32 -32.25 49.51 -21.38
CA THR A 32 -32.82 48.18 -21.65
C THR A 32 -31.90 47.08 -21.08
N GLU A 33 -32.43 45.88 -20.84
CA GLU A 33 -31.62 44.76 -20.32
C GLU A 33 -30.48 44.38 -21.28
N GLU A 34 -30.67 44.55 -22.59
CA GLU A 34 -29.61 44.34 -23.58
C GLU A 34 -28.52 45.40 -23.49
N GLU A 35 -28.88 46.68 -23.38
CA GLU A 35 -27.92 47.78 -23.19
C GLU A 35 -27.16 47.65 -21.87
N ARG A 36 -27.86 47.26 -20.80
CA ARG A 36 -27.26 46.93 -19.50
C ARG A 36 -26.27 45.77 -19.63
N SER A 37 -26.67 44.70 -20.31
CA SER A 37 -25.83 43.52 -20.54
C SER A 37 -24.59 43.85 -21.36
N ARG A 38 -24.73 44.62 -22.45
CA ARG A 38 -23.61 45.11 -23.26
C ARG A 38 -22.66 45.97 -22.43
N ARG A 39 -23.18 46.93 -21.66
CA ARG A 39 -22.37 47.82 -20.80
C ARG A 39 -21.61 47.03 -19.73
N LEU A 40 -22.26 46.09 -19.05
CA LEU A 40 -21.61 45.23 -18.05
C LEU A 40 -20.56 44.31 -18.69
N SER A 41 -20.83 43.79 -19.88
CA SER A 41 -19.87 42.97 -20.66
C SER A 41 -18.62 43.78 -21.02
N THR A 42 -18.78 44.99 -21.57
CA THR A 42 -17.65 45.88 -21.88
C THR A 42 -16.86 46.25 -20.63
N MET A 43 -17.52 46.56 -19.50
CA MET A 43 -16.84 46.82 -18.23
C MET A 43 -16.05 45.60 -17.72
N ALA A 44 -16.62 44.40 -17.86
CA ALA A 44 -15.97 43.16 -17.46
C ALA A 44 -14.72 42.88 -18.33
N GLN A 45 -14.83 43.06 -19.65
CA GLN A 45 -13.72 42.92 -20.61
C GLN A 45 -12.59 43.90 -20.30
N LEU A 46 -12.89 45.20 -20.15
CA LEU A 46 -11.88 46.19 -19.76
C LEU A 46 -11.26 45.89 -18.38
N GLY A 47 -12.05 45.33 -17.47
CA GLY A 47 -11.56 44.83 -16.19
C GLY A 47 -10.64 43.63 -16.32
N GLN A 48 -10.83 42.76 -17.31
CA GLN A 48 -9.92 41.63 -17.59
C GLN A 48 -8.62 42.13 -18.21
N VAL A 49 -8.69 42.98 -19.22
CA VAL A 49 -7.52 43.56 -19.90
C VAL A 49 -6.60 44.26 -18.91
N ARG A 50 -7.14 45.18 -18.08
CA ARG A 50 -6.35 45.86 -17.03
C ARG A 50 -5.74 44.91 -16.00
N ARG A 51 -6.36 43.75 -15.74
CA ARG A 51 -5.81 42.74 -14.82
C ARG A 51 -4.73 41.89 -15.46
N ALA A 52 -4.80 41.68 -16.78
CA ALA A 52 -3.80 40.94 -17.53
C ALA A 52 -2.54 41.78 -17.78
N GLU A 53 -2.71 43.08 -18.05
CA GLU A 53 -1.62 44.02 -18.31
C GLU A 53 -1.01 44.63 -17.03
N GLY A 54 -1.65 44.44 -15.88
CA GLY A 54 -1.18 45.01 -14.61
C GLY A 54 0.13 44.39 -14.13
N THR A 55 0.97 45.19 -13.47
CA THR A 55 2.23 44.71 -12.88
C THR A 55 1.98 43.85 -11.64
N GLU A 56 2.97 43.06 -11.23
CA GLU A 56 2.90 42.23 -10.03
C GLU A 56 2.67 43.09 -8.76
N GLU A 57 3.27 44.27 -8.69
CA GLU A 57 3.05 45.23 -7.59
C GLU A 57 1.61 45.74 -7.55
N GLN A 58 1.06 46.16 -8.69
CA GLN A 58 -0.34 46.59 -8.80
C GLN A 58 -1.30 45.44 -8.47
N ARG A 59 -0.95 44.21 -8.86
CA ARG A 59 -1.71 43.01 -8.50
C ARG A 59 -1.69 42.76 -7.01
N ASN A 60 -0.52 42.81 -6.38
CA ASN A 60 -0.34 42.56 -4.95
C ASN A 60 -1.02 43.64 -4.09
N SER A 61 -0.87 44.92 -4.44
CA SER A 61 -1.60 46.02 -3.81
C SER A 61 -3.12 45.81 -3.90
N ARG A 62 -3.64 45.51 -5.09
CA ARG A 62 -5.08 45.24 -5.27
C ARG A 62 -5.57 44.03 -4.47
N LEU A 63 -4.80 42.94 -4.42
CA LEU A 63 -5.11 41.76 -3.61
C LEU A 63 -5.11 42.09 -2.12
N SER A 64 -4.13 42.88 -1.66
CA SER A 64 -4.04 43.37 -0.28
C SER A 64 -5.28 44.19 0.10
N ASP A 65 -5.65 45.18 -0.72
CA ASP A 65 -6.82 46.03 -0.47
C ASP A 65 -8.13 45.24 -0.46
N MET A 66 -8.24 44.19 -1.29
CA MET A 66 -9.41 43.30 -1.29
C MET A 66 -9.43 42.40 -0.05
N ALA A 67 -8.27 41.91 0.41
CA ALA A 67 -8.14 41.12 1.62
C ALA A 67 -8.50 41.95 2.85
N GLN A 68 -7.98 43.18 2.96
CA GLN A 68 -8.29 44.12 4.04
C GLN A 68 -9.79 44.42 4.09
N ARG A 69 -10.39 44.87 2.99
CA ARG A 69 -11.85 45.09 2.93
C ARG A 69 -12.66 43.84 3.25
N GLY A 70 -12.13 42.66 2.92
CA GLY A 70 -12.75 41.39 3.30
C GLY A 70 -12.61 41.05 4.78
N GLN A 71 -11.58 41.52 5.47
CA GLN A 71 -11.43 41.42 6.92
C GLN A 71 -12.37 42.40 7.63
N GLU A 72 -12.41 43.66 7.19
CA GLU A 72 -13.31 44.70 7.72
C GLU A 72 -14.77 44.25 7.65
N ARG A 73 -15.23 43.80 6.47
CA ARG A 73 -16.59 43.25 6.33
C ARG A 73 -16.87 42.08 7.27
N ARG A 74 -15.88 41.20 7.51
CA ARG A 74 -16.03 40.05 8.42
C ARG A 74 -16.02 40.46 9.89
N ALA A 75 -15.36 41.55 10.25
CA ALA A 75 -15.36 42.10 11.60
C ALA A 75 -16.70 42.77 11.93
N GLU A 76 -17.38 43.31 10.92
CA GLU A 76 -18.69 43.96 11.02
C GLU A 76 -19.88 42.99 10.85
N GLU A 77 -19.64 41.70 10.56
CA GLU A 77 -20.70 40.70 10.41
C GLU A 77 -21.50 40.51 11.71
N THR A 78 -22.83 40.47 11.61
CA THR A 78 -23.66 39.99 12.71
C THR A 78 -23.49 38.47 12.88
N GLU A 79 -23.83 37.95 14.07
CA GLU A 79 -23.73 36.51 14.33
C GLU A 79 -24.61 35.68 13.37
N GLU A 80 -25.78 36.18 12.98
CA GLU A 80 -26.64 35.55 11.96
C GLU A 80 -25.98 35.53 10.58
N GLN A 81 -25.39 36.64 10.15
CA GLN A 81 -24.67 36.73 8.87
C GLN A 81 -23.46 35.80 8.86
N ARG A 82 -22.72 35.75 9.96
CA ARG A 82 -21.58 34.86 10.15
C ARG A 82 -22.01 33.39 10.08
N ASN A 83 -23.07 33.01 10.79
CA ASN A 83 -23.57 31.64 10.79
C ASN A 83 -24.12 31.23 9.43
N SER A 84 -24.84 32.11 8.74
CA SER A 84 -25.28 31.88 7.36
C SER A 84 -24.10 31.68 6.41
N ARG A 85 -23.08 32.54 6.48
CA ARG A 85 -21.85 32.40 5.67
C ARG A 85 -21.12 31.08 5.95
N LEU A 86 -20.98 30.70 7.23
CA LEU A 86 -20.35 29.44 7.61
C LEU A 86 -21.15 28.23 7.13
N ALA A 87 -22.48 28.29 7.20
CA ALA A 87 -23.36 27.23 6.72
C ALA A 87 -23.22 27.03 5.20
N VAL A 88 -23.22 28.12 4.41
CA VAL A 88 -23.01 28.06 2.95
C VAL A 88 -21.62 27.49 2.62
N MET A 89 -20.58 27.88 3.34
CA MET A 89 -19.23 27.34 3.16
C MET A 89 -19.15 25.85 3.51
N ALA A 90 -19.80 25.42 4.59
CA ALA A 90 -19.88 24.02 5.01
C ALA A 90 -20.61 23.17 3.96
N GLN A 91 -21.77 23.65 3.47
CA GLN A 91 -22.55 22.97 2.43
C GLN A 91 -21.73 22.83 1.14
N ARG A 92 -21.06 23.90 0.69
CA ARG A 92 -20.18 23.84 -0.49
C ARG A 92 -19.04 22.85 -0.29
N GLY A 93 -18.46 22.79 0.92
CA GLY A 93 -17.41 21.83 1.27
C GLY A 93 -17.90 20.39 1.32
N GLN A 94 -19.13 20.14 1.76
CA GLN A 94 -19.77 18.82 1.71
C GLN A 94 -20.02 18.39 0.26
N ARG A 95 -20.59 19.27 -0.56
CA ARG A 95 -20.82 19.00 -1.98
C ARG A 95 -19.54 18.62 -2.71
N ARG A 96 -18.47 19.40 -2.52
CA ARG A 96 -17.15 19.08 -3.09
C ARG A 96 -16.64 17.71 -2.66
N ARG A 97 -16.82 17.33 -1.38
CA ARG A 97 -16.41 16.02 -0.86
C ARG A 97 -17.26 14.86 -1.37
N ALA A 98 -18.54 15.10 -1.67
CA ALA A 98 -19.42 14.10 -2.25
C ALA A 98 -19.11 13.84 -3.74
N GLU A 99 -18.58 14.84 -4.43
CA GLU A 99 -18.17 14.78 -5.84
C GLU A 99 -16.69 14.37 -6.03
N GLU A 100 -15.95 14.06 -4.95
CA GLU A 100 -14.53 13.64 -5.01
C GLU A 100 -14.38 12.25 -5.62
N THR A 101 -13.39 12.07 -6.51
CA THR A 101 -12.94 10.73 -6.93
C THR A 101 -12.11 10.07 -5.82
N ASP A 102 -11.89 8.75 -5.92
CA ASP A 102 -11.08 8.03 -4.95
C ASP A 102 -9.63 8.52 -4.92
N GLU A 103 -9.02 8.88 -6.06
CA GLU A 103 -7.66 9.44 -6.09
C GLU A 103 -7.61 10.81 -5.41
N GLN A 104 -8.61 11.66 -5.66
CA GLN A 104 -8.71 12.98 -5.03
C GLN A 104 -8.91 12.85 -3.51
N ARG A 105 -9.76 11.92 -3.09
CA ARG A 105 -10.01 11.60 -1.68
C ARG A 105 -8.75 11.09 -1.00
N ASN A 106 -8.04 10.13 -1.61
CA ASN A 106 -6.80 9.58 -1.07
C ASN A 106 -5.70 10.64 -0.98
N SER A 107 -5.54 11.46 -2.01
CA SER A 107 -4.59 12.58 -2.01
C SER A 107 -4.91 13.60 -0.90
N ARG A 108 -6.19 13.96 -0.74
CA ARG A 108 -6.64 14.86 0.34
C ARG A 108 -6.37 14.26 1.71
N LEU A 109 -6.68 12.98 1.91
CA LEU A 109 -6.43 12.28 3.18
C LEU A 109 -4.93 12.18 3.50
N ALA A 110 -4.08 11.92 2.49
CA ALA A 110 -2.63 11.90 2.64
C ALA A 110 -2.08 13.27 3.09
N VAL A 111 -2.51 14.36 2.43
CA VAL A 111 -2.12 15.73 2.82
C VAL A 111 -2.60 16.08 4.23
N MET A 112 -3.82 15.67 4.61
CA MET A 112 -4.32 15.89 5.97
C MET A 112 -3.54 15.09 7.02
N ALA A 113 -3.17 13.85 6.71
CA ALA A 113 -2.34 13.01 7.58
C ALA A 113 -0.95 13.61 7.78
N GLN A 114 -0.30 14.06 6.70
CA GLN A 114 1.01 14.72 6.73
C GLN A 114 0.98 15.98 7.59
N ARG A 115 0.00 16.88 7.36
CA ARG A 115 -0.16 18.09 8.19
C ARG A 115 -0.42 17.77 9.65
N SER A 116 -1.15 16.69 9.93
CA SER A 116 -1.39 16.23 11.31
C SER A 116 -0.11 15.73 11.97
N GLN A 117 0.73 14.99 11.23
CA GLN A 117 2.04 14.55 11.70
C GLN A 117 2.97 15.73 11.97
N GLN A 118 3.02 16.72 11.06
CA GLN A 118 3.80 17.96 11.26
C GLN A 118 3.37 18.69 12.52
N ARG A 119 2.05 18.92 12.70
CA ARG A 119 1.55 19.55 13.94
C ARG A 119 1.93 18.76 15.20
N ARG A 120 1.88 17.42 15.16
CA ARG A 120 2.29 16.57 16.30
C ARG A 120 3.79 16.60 16.56
N ALA A 121 4.61 16.80 15.54
CA ALA A 121 6.06 16.93 15.69
C ALA A 121 6.44 18.28 16.32
N GLU A 122 5.63 19.31 16.08
CA GLU A 122 5.78 20.67 16.63
C GLU A 122 5.07 20.85 17.98
N GLU A 123 4.35 19.83 18.50
CA GLU A 123 3.67 19.90 19.80
C GLU A 123 4.67 20.11 20.94
N THR A 124 4.36 21.04 21.84
CA THR A 124 5.07 21.12 23.13
C THR A 124 4.70 19.92 24.00
N GLU A 125 5.54 19.59 24.97
CA GLU A 125 5.27 18.46 25.88
C GLU A 125 3.96 18.65 26.66
N GLU A 126 3.62 19.89 27.04
CA GLU A 126 2.33 20.22 27.67
C GLU A 126 1.14 19.96 26.73
N GLN A 127 1.24 20.39 25.47
CA GLN A 127 0.20 20.15 24.46
C GLN A 127 0.02 18.66 24.20
N ARG A 128 1.13 17.92 24.12
CA ARG A 128 1.13 16.46 23.95
C ARG A 128 0.45 15.77 25.12
N ASN A 129 0.80 16.13 26.36
CA ASN A 129 0.22 15.55 27.57
C ASN A 129 -1.27 15.88 27.70
N SER A 130 -1.66 17.12 27.42
CA SER A 130 -3.07 17.52 27.38
C SER A 130 -3.86 16.71 26.35
N ARG A 131 -3.33 16.56 25.12
CA ARG A 131 -3.96 15.75 24.07
C ARG A 131 -4.12 14.28 24.47
N LEU A 132 -3.07 13.68 25.05
CA LEU A 132 -3.11 12.29 25.52
C LEU A 132 -4.10 12.10 26.67
N ALA A 133 -4.16 13.05 27.60
CA ALA A 133 -5.13 13.04 28.70
C ALA A 133 -6.57 13.08 28.18
N ILE A 134 -6.88 13.99 27.24
CA ILE A 134 -8.22 14.08 26.62
C ILE A 134 -8.56 12.78 25.87
N MET A 135 -7.62 12.18 25.14
CA MET A 135 -7.84 10.90 24.45
C MET A 135 -8.10 9.76 25.44
N ALA A 136 -7.34 9.70 26.54
CA ALA A 136 -7.50 8.70 27.59
C ALA A 136 -8.87 8.83 28.28
N GLN A 137 -9.26 10.05 28.65
CA GLN A 137 -10.57 10.35 29.25
C GLN A 137 -11.72 9.89 28.34
N ARG A 138 -11.73 10.29 27.07
CA ARG A 138 -12.76 9.87 26.10
C ARG A 138 -12.82 8.35 25.93
N CYS A 139 -11.67 7.67 26.01
CA CYS A 139 -11.65 6.20 25.96
C CYS A 139 -12.20 5.56 27.23
N GLN A 140 -12.05 6.20 28.39
CA GLN A 140 -12.66 5.74 29.65
C GLN A 140 -14.16 5.95 29.61
N GLU A 141 -14.64 7.13 29.23
CA GLU A 141 -16.07 7.45 29.06
C GLU A 141 -16.75 6.44 28.15
N ARG A 142 -16.21 6.22 26.94
CA ARG A 142 -16.73 5.20 26.00
C ARG A 142 -16.73 3.76 26.55
N ARG A 143 -15.82 3.42 27.48
CA ARG A 143 -15.79 2.08 28.10
C ARG A 143 -16.77 1.97 29.25
N ALA A 144 -17.04 3.07 29.96
CA ALA A 144 -18.02 3.13 31.04
C ALA A 144 -19.45 3.04 30.49
N GLU A 145 -19.72 3.66 29.34
CA GLU A 145 -21.01 3.65 28.66
C GLU A 145 -21.24 2.40 27.76
N GLY A 146 -20.21 1.58 27.56
CA GLY A 146 -20.26 0.44 26.64
C GLY A 146 -21.08 -0.74 27.16
N THR A 147 -21.75 -1.46 26.27
CA THR A 147 -22.49 -2.68 26.62
C THR A 147 -21.56 -3.87 26.86
N ASP A 148 -22.06 -4.93 27.49
CA ASP A 148 -21.29 -6.15 27.73
C ASP A 148 -20.90 -6.86 26.42
N GLU A 149 -21.73 -6.81 25.37
CA GLU A 149 -21.38 -7.33 24.04
C GLU A 149 -20.22 -6.55 23.41
N GLN A 150 -20.24 -5.21 23.53
CA GLN A 150 -19.14 -4.37 23.05
C GLN A 150 -17.85 -4.63 23.83
N ARG A 151 -17.97 -4.85 25.15
CA ARG A 151 -16.85 -5.24 26.02
C ARG A 151 -16.27 -6.59 25.60
N ASN A 152 -17.12 -7.61 25.42
CA ASN A 152 -16.69 -8.96 25.03
C ASN A 152 -16.07 -8.98 23.63
N SER A 153 -16.65 -8.26 22.67
CA SER A 153 -16.09 -8.11 21.33
C SER A 153 -14.70 -7.48 21.36
N ARG A 154 -14.51 -6.41 22.15
CA ARG A 154 -13.21 -5.76 22.33
C ARG A 154 -12.18 -6.69 22.98
N LEU A 155 -12.57 -7.45 24.00
CA LEU A 155 -11.68 -8.42 24.66
C LEU A 155 -11.28 -9.55 23.71
N SER A 156 -12.22 -10.07 22.92
CA SER A 156 -11.95 -11.09 21.91
C SER A 156 -10.96 -10.59 20.85
N ALA A 157 -11.15 -9.37 20.32
CA ALA A 157 -10.23 -8.76 19.37
C ALA A 157 -8.83 -8.54 19.96
N MET A 158 -8.74 -8.15 21.23
CA MET A 158 -7.44 -8.02 21.93
C MET A 158 -6.71 -9.36 22.04
N LEU A 159 -7.44 -10.43 22.35
CA LEU A 159 -6.87 -11.78 22.42
C LEU A 159 -6.43 -12.30 21.04
N GLN A 160 -7.22 -12.05 19.99
CA GLN A 160 -6.84 -12.38 18.61
C GLN A 160 -5.55 -11.66 18.20
N HIS A 161 -5.50 -10.34 18.37
CA HIS A 161 -4.30 -9.55 18.07
C HIS A 161 -3.09 -10.00 18.91
N ALA A 162 -3.28 -10.41 20.16
CA ALA A 162 -2.20 -10.95 20.98
C ALA A 162 -1.68 -12.30 20.45
N ARG A 163 -2.57 -13.17 19.94
CA ARG A 163 -2.19 -14.44 19.30
C ARG A 163 -1.45 -14.19 17.99
N GLU A 164 -1.97 -13.33 17.13
CA GLU A 164 -1.34 -12.96 15.85
C GLU A 164 0.06 -12.39 16.06
N ARG A 165 0.25 -11.48 17.03
CA ARG A 165 1.59 -10.98 17.35
C ARG A 165 2.56 -12.09 17.78
N ARG A 166 2.09 -13.09 18.55
CA ARG A 166 2.94 -14.22 18.94
C ARG A 166 3.32 -15.07 17.71
N LEU A 167 2.37 -15.33 16.83
CA LEU A 167 2.63 -16.06 15.58
C LEU A 167 3.64 -15.32 14.70
N ASN A 168 3.46 -14.02 14.47
CA ASN A 168 4.38 -13.22 13.66
C ASN A 168 5.81 -13.21 14.23
N VAL A 169 5.97 -13.21 15.55
CA VAL A 169 7.30 -13.32 16.20
C VAL A 169 7.92 -14.69 15.92
N ILE A 170 7.14 -15.77 16.05
CA ILE A 170 7.61 -17.13 15.78
C ILE A 170 7.98 -17.28 14.29
N GLU A 171 7.13 -16.78 13.38
CA GLU A 171 7.39 -16.80 11.94
C GLU A 171 8.65 -16.00 11.59
N GLY A 172 8.83 -14.82 12.16
CA GLY A 172 10.05 -14.02 11.97
C GLY A 172 11.31 -14.73 12.48
N GLN A 173 11.22 -15.39 13.64
CA GLN A 173 12.31 -16.19 14.20
C GLN A 173 12.65 -17.39 13.32
N ASN A 174 11.64 -18.11 12.82
CA ASN A 174 11.82 -19.23 11.91
C ASN A 174 12.43 -18.77 10.58
N HIS A 175 11.97 -17.64 10.03
CA HIS A 175 12.54 -17.08 8.81
C HIS A 175 14.03 -16.73 8.98
N HIS A 176 14.39 -16.11 10.10
CA HIS A 176 15.78 -15.82 10.42
C HIS A 176 16.62 -17.10 10.58
N GLN A 177 16.13 -18.10 11.32
CA GLN A 177 16.83 -19.39 11.50
C GLN A 177 17.04 -20.14 10.18
N ILE A 178 16.06 -20.11 9.29
CA ILE A 178 16.17 -20.72 7.96
C ILE A 178 17.21 -19.95 7.12
N GLN A 179 17.17 -18.61 7.14
CA GLN A 179 18.17 -17.80 6.43
C GLN A 179 19.59 -18.06 6.94
N THR A 180 19.80 -18.15 8.26
CA THR A 180 21.11 -18.47 8.84
C THR A 180 21.57 -19.87 8.43
N PHE A 181 20.68 -20.87 8.44
CA PHE A 181 21.02 -22.23 8.01
C PHE A 181 21.49 -22.28 6.54
N TYR A 182 20.79 -21.59 5.63
CA TYR A 182 21.20 -21.56 4.22
C TYR A 182 22.50 -20.77 4.01
N ALA A 183 22.72 -19.68 4.74
CA ALA A 183 23.97 -18.93 4.70
C ALA A 183 25.16 -19.78 5.22
N ASP A 184 25.00 -20.46 6.35
CA ASP A 184 26.04 -21.34 6.90
C ASP A 184 26.35 -22.52 5.97
N ARG A 185 25.33 -23.09 5.33
CA ARG A 185 25.51 -24.16 4.35
C ARG A 185 26.32 -23.71 3.13
N THR A 186 26.13 -22.49 2.64
CA THR A 186 26.94 -21.95 1.54
C THR A 186 28.40 -21.68 1.91
N VAL A 187 28.68 -21.46 3.20
CA VAL A 187 30.05 -21.26 3.72
C VAL A 187 30.73 -22.62 3.97
N LEU A 188 30.00 -23.62 4.46
CA LEU A 188 30.56 -24.92 4.84
C LEU A 188 30.74 -25.88 3.66
N TYR A 189 29.91 -25.78 2.62
CA TYR A 189 30.02 -26.56 1.39
C TYR A 189 29.93 -25.62 0.19
N PRO A 190 31.07 -25.05 -0.30
CA PRO A 190 31.06 -24.35 -1.58
C PRO A 190 30.55 -25.30 -2.66
N ILE A 191 29.81 -24.76 -3.64
CA ILE A 191 29.18 -25.50 -4.75
C ILE A 191 30.19 -26.52 -5.28
N VAL A 192 29.98 -27.79 -4.95
CA VAL A 192 30.82 -28.88 -5.42
C VAL A 192 30.50 -29.02 -6.91
N GLU A 193 31.51 -28.97 -7.77
CA GLU A 193 31.32 -29.25 -9.20
C GLU A 193 30.64 -30.62 -9.32
N GLU A 194 29.47 -30.67 -9.97
CA GLU A 194 28.75 -31.92 -10.19
C GLU A 194 29.65 -32.89 -10.96
N HIS A 195 30.16 -33.91 -10.26
CA HIS A 195 30.90 -34.99 -10.90
C HIS A 195 29.90 -35.92 -11.60
N ASN A 196 29.72 -35.70 -12.89
CA ASN A 196 28.84 -36.51 -13.72
C ASN A 196 29.59 -37.76 -14.21
N CYS A 197 29.31 -38.91 -13.57
CA CYS A 197 29.89 -40.23 -13.93
C CYS A 197 29.33 -40.83 -15.24
N GLY A 198 28.53 -40.08 -16.01
CA GLY A 198 27.89 -40.51 -17.25
C GLY A 198 26.62 -41.34 -17.04
N GLU A 199 26.12 -41.96 -18.12
CA GLU A 199 24.97 -42.88 -18.06
C GLU A 199 25.39 -44.27 -17.53
N MET A 200 24.49 -44.95 -16.82
CA MET A 200 24.70 -46.27 -16.22
C MET A 200 24.32 -47.38 -17.20
N ASP A 201 25.02 -47.47 -18.33
CA ASP A 201 24.67 -48.33 -19.46
C ASP A 201 25.64 -49.51 -19.66
N ASN A 202 26.70 -49.60 -18.85
CA ASN A 202 27.74 -50.61 -19.05
C ASN A 202 27.40 -51.92 -18.34
N LEU A 203 27.15 -52.97 -19.11
CA LEU A 203 26.74 -54.27 -18.56
C LEU A 203 27.92 -55.10 -18.05
N CYS A 204 27.79 -55.65 -16.84
CA CYS A 204 28.65 -56.72 -16.36
C CYS A 204 28.25 -58.05 -17.00
N LEU A 205 29.21 -58.65 -17.72
CA LEU A 205 29.00 -59.89 -18.47
C LEU A 205 28.77 -61.14 -17.61
N LYS A 206 28.94 -61.05 -16.27
CA LYS A 206 28.73 -62.18 -15.35
C LYS A 206 27.38 -62.13 -14.63
N CYS A 207 26.95 -60.94 -14.21
CA CYS A 207 25.77 -60.75 -13.36
C CYS A 207 24.62 -60.03 -14.09
N GLY A 208 24.88 -59.44 -15.25
CA GLY A 208 23.91 -58.60 -15.97
C GLY A 208 23.67 -57.22 -15.35
N GLY A 209 24.33 -56.88 -14.23
CA GLY A 209 24.23 -55.57 -13.59
C GLY A 209 24.84 -54.44 -14.43
N LEU A 210 24.28 -53.24 -14.34
CA LEU A 210 24.72 -52.05 -15.07
C LEU A 210 25.67 -51.20 -14.23
N TYR A 211 26.65 -50.58 -14.90
CA TYR A 211 27.73 -49.76 -14.31
C TYR A 211 27.82 -48.40 -14.95
N PHE A 212 28.29 -47.42 -14.18
CA PHE A 212 28.71 -46.13 -14.72
C PHE A 212 30.05 -46.27 -15.43
N ARG A 213 30.30 -45.40 -16.41
CA ARG A 213 31.46 -45.51 -17.30
C ARG A 213 32.79 -45.38 -16.55
N ASP A 214 32.79 -44.53 -15.52
CA ASP A 214 33.97 -44.15 -14.75
C ASP A 214 34.28 -45.08 -13.56
N GLU A 215 33.45 -46.12 -13.32
CA GLU A 215 33.67 -47.12 -12.26
C GLU A 215 34.67 -48.23 -12.67
N LYS A 216 35.26 -48.16 -13.86
CA LYS A 216 36.30 -49.10 -14.30
C LYS A 216 37.60 -48.82 -13.56
N ASN A 217 38.25 -49.88 -13.07
CA ASN A 217 39.64 -49.76 -12.62
C ASN A 217 40.59 -49.46 -13.80
N THR A 218 41.86 -49.16 -13.52
CA THR A 218 42.91 -48.90 -14.54
C THR A 218 43.14 -50.06 -15.52
N ARG A 219 42.54 -51.23 -15.28
CA ARG A 219 42.61 -52.44 -16.12
C ARG A 219 41.31 -52.68 -16.91
N GLY A 220 40.33 -51.77 -16.83
CA GLY A 220 39.08 -51.83 -17.58
C GLY A 220 38.03 -52.81 -17.04
N ILE A 221 38.18 -53.30 -15.80
CA ILE A 221 37.35 -54.37 -15.22
C ILE A 221 36.54 -53.83 -14.03
N TYR A 222 35.27 -54.23 -13.93
CA TYR A 222 34.36 -53.91 -12.83
C TYR A 222 34.54 -54.88 -11.67
N THR A 223 35.29 -54.50 -10.64
CA THR A 223 35.72 -55.42 -9.57
C THR A 223 34.70 -55.64 -8.46
N HIS A 224 33.57 -54.92 -8.46
CA HIS A 224 32.65 -54.87 -7.32
C HIS A 224 31.25 -55.49 -7.53
N CYS A 225 30.87 -56.04 -8.71
CA CYS A 225 29.50 -56.62 -8.89
C CYS A 225 29.28 -57.87 -8.04
N CYS A 226 30.03 -58.92 -8.40
CA CYS A 226 29.75 -60.29 -7.94
C CYS A 226 31.03 -61.00 -7.55
N HIS A 227 32.06 -60.24 -7.14
CA HIS A 227 33.37 -60.77 -6.79
C HIS A 227 33.90 -61.73 -7.87
N ASP A 228 33.93 -61.24 -9.11
CA ASP A 228 34.26 -62.02 -10.32
C ASP A 228 33.36 -63.22 -10.60
N GLY A 229 32.08 -63.15 -10.24
CA GLY A 229 31.09 -64.21 -10.50
C GLY A 229 31.08 -65.33 -9.46
N ASN A 230 31.71 -65.10 -8.30
CA ASN A 230 31.68 -66.04 -7.17
C ASN A 230 30.44 -65.88 -6.28
N ILE A 231 29.70 -64.78 -6.44
CA ILE A 231 28.41 -64.61 -5.78
C ILE A 231 27.34 -65.22 -6.69
N ILE A 232 26.87 -66.41 -6.33
CA ILE A 232 25.64 -66.98 -6.88
C ILE A 232 24.51 -66.29 -6.13
N GLU A 233 23.68 -65.53 -6.85
CA GLU A 233 22.43 -64.99 -6.31
C GLU A 233 21.52 -66.17 -5.99
N GLN A 234 21.66 -66.74 -4.79
CA GLN A 234 20.57 -67.50 -4.23
C GLN A 234 19.44 -66.50 -4.10
N ALA A 235 18.35 -66.71 -4.84
CA ALA A 235 17.14 -65.94 -4.70
C ALA A 235 16.79 -65.94 -3.22
N SER A 236 17.20 -64.89 -2.50
CA SER A 236 16.91 -64.72 -1.11
C SER A 236 15.40 -64.78 -1.05
N VAL A 237 14.86 -65.79 -0.39
CA VAL A 237 13.43 -65.89 -0.15
C VAL A 237 13.12 -64.71 0.77
N TYR A 238 12.85 -63.56 0.15
CA TYR A 238 12.30 -62.41 0.82
C TYR A 238 11.00 -62.92 1.46
N PRO A 239 10.73 -62.56 2.74
CA PRO A 239 9.42 -62.80 3.31
C PRO A 239 8.36 -62.32 2.32
N VAL A 240 7.36 -63.15 2.04
CA VAL A 240 6.36 -62.90 0.99
C VAL A 240 5.72 -61.53 1.19
N GLU A 241 5.56 -61.13 2.44
CA GLU A 241 5.01 -59.86 2.89
C GLU A 241 5.84 -58.66 2.42
N MET A 242 7.17 -58.78 2.38
CA MET A 242 8.06 -57.71 1.89
C MET A 242 8.04 -57.61 0.36
N LYS A 243 7.81 -58.73 -0.32
CA LYS A 243 7.66 -58.75 -1.77
C LYS A 243 6.35 -58.11 -2.19
N GLU A 244 5.25 -58.47 -1.52
CA GLU A 244 3.93 -57.88 -1.71
C GLU A 244 3.96 -56.36 -1.44
N LEU A 245 4.65 -55.93 -0.38
CA LEU A 245 4.77 -54.50 -0.08
C LEU A 245 5.55 -53.70 -1.13
N MET A 246 6.43 -54.34 -1.92
CA MET A 246 7.30 -53.70 -2.90
C MET A 246 6.84 -53.87 -4.36
N ASP A 247 5.87 -54.75 -4.64
CA ASP A 247 5.48 -55.10 -6.01
C ASP A 247 4.50 -54.11 -6.67
N GLY A 248 3.80 -53.29 -5.88
CA GLY A 248 2.83 -52.30 -6.35
C GLY A 248 1.48 -52.88 -6.72
N SER A 249 1.15 -54.10 -6.28
CA SER A 249 -0.07 -54.81 -6.65
C SER A 249 -1.31 -54.34 -5.89
N ASP A 250 -1.14 -53.81 -4.68
CA ASP A 250 -2.23 -53.33 -3.81
C ASP A 250 -2.03 -51.88 -3.33
N GLU A 251 -3.09 -51.29 -2.79
CA GLU A 251 -3.12 -49.88 -2.37
C GLU A 251 -2.12 -49.58 -1.23
N LEU A 252 -1.83 -50.55 -0.35
CA LEU A 252 -0.80 -50.43 0.69
C LEU A 252 0.60 -50.48 0.09
N SER A 253 0.85 -51.33 -0.90
CA SER A 253 2.14 -51.36 -1.61
C SER A 253 2.41 -50.03 -2.33
N VAL A 254 1.42 -49.48 -3.02
CA VAL A 254 1.53 -48.17 -3.68
C VAL A 254 1.78 -47.05 -2.66
N HIS A 255 1.03 -47.05 -1.56
CA HIS A 255 1.23 -46.07 -0.48
C HIS A 255 2.63 -46.20 0.14
N PHE A 256 3.11 -47.42 0.39
CA PHE A 256 4.42 -47.68 0.94
C PHE A 256 5.52 -47.18 0.01
N LYS A 257 5.46 -47.49 -1.30
CA LYS A 257 6.45 -47.00 -2.28
C LYS A 257 6.49 -45.48 -2.38
N ASN A 258 5.32 -44.83 -2.36
CA ASN A 258 5.22 -43.38 -2.42
C ASN A 258 5.76 -42.68 -1.14
N ASN A 259 5.73 -43.38 0.00
CA ASN A 259 6.09 -42.84 1.30
C ASN A 259 7.36 -43.48 1.91
N ILE A 260 8.05 -44.38 1.22
CA ILE A 260 9.20 -45.13 1.76
C ILE A 260 10.30 -44.20 2.30
N ARG A 261 10.52 -43.06 1.62
CA ARG A 261 11.47 -42.02 2.03
C ARG A 261 11.08 -41.31 3.34
N SER A 262 9.80 -41.26 3.66
CA SER A 262 9.31 -40.69 4.93
C SER A 262 9.54 -41.65 6.10
N TYR A 263 9.37 -42.95 5.88
CA TYR A 263 9.65 -43.99 6.88
C TYR A 263 11.14 -44.14 7.17
N GLN A 264 12.00 -44.03 6.15
CA GLN A 264 13.46 -44.06 6.31
C GLN A 264 14.00 -42.84 7.07
N CYS A 265 13.33 -41.69 6.97
CA CYS A 265 13.67 -40.50 7.75
C CYS A 265 13.44 -40.70 9.26
N PHE A 266 12.52 -41.59 9.65
CA PHE A 266 12.25 -41.93 11.05
C PHE A 266 13.27 -42.93 11.62
N SER A 267 13.87 -43.80 10.80
CA SER A 267 14.80 -44.85 11.24
C SER A 267 16.29 -44.51 11.03
N GLY A 268 16.63 -43.28 10.62
CA GLY A 268 17.99 -42.75 10.76
C GLY A 268 19.07 -43.38 9.87
N CYS A 269 18.71 -44.02 8.75
CA CYS A 269 19.67 -44.51 7.77
C CYS A 269 19.72 -43.60 6.54
N THR A 270 20.79 -42.80 6.44
CA THR A 270 21.26 -42.20 5.19
C THR A 270 21.88 -43.29 4.32
N ASP A 271 21.30 -43.65 3.18
CA ASP A 271 21.93 -43.40 1.87
C ASP A 271 21.18 -43.98 0.65
N CYS A 272 21.37 -43.25 -0.46
CA CYS A 272 21.38 -43.62 -1.88
C CYS A 272 20.27 -44.52 -2.45
N THR A 273 19.31 -43.92 -3.18
CA THR A 273 19.29 -43.95 -4.68
C THR A 273 17.96 -43.41 -5.28
N VAL A 274 18.12 -42.91 -6.51
CA VAL A 274 17.16 -42.53 -7.57
C VAL A 274 16.23 -41.34 -7.34
N TYR A 275 16.71 -40.19 -7.80
CA TYR A 275 15.91 -39.07 -8.28
C TYR A 275 15.04 -39.53 -9.46
N ARG A 276 13.72 -39.57 -9.31
CA ARG A 276 12.79 -39.26 -10.40
C ARG A 276 11.47 -38.77 -9.83
N GLU A 277 11.09 -37.58 -10.29
CA GLU A 277 9.76 -36.96 -10.17
C GLU A 277 9.34 -36.42 -8.79
N ARG A 278 9.95 -35.28 -8.40
CA ARG A 278 9.29 -34.28 -7.53
C ARG A 278 9.37 -32.86 -8.09
N SER A 279 9.13 -32.72 -9.40
CA SER A 279 8.87 -31.42 -10.04
C SER A 279 7.37 -31.07 -10.16
N ALA A 280 6.46 -31.78 -9.49
CA ALA A 280 5.01 -31.59 -9.68
C ALA A 280 4.21 -31.15 -8.42
N LEU A 281 4.83 -30.95 -7.25
CA LEU A 281 4.10 -30.59 -6.01
C LEU A 281 4.48 -29.24 -5.39
N LEU A 282 5.07 -28.32 -6.17
CA LEU A 282 5.26 -26.93 -5.77
C LEU A 282 4.44 -25.92 -6.59
N GLN A 283 3.44 -26.39 -7.35
CA GLN A 283 2.56 -25.52 -8.15
C GLN A 283 1.14 -25.34 -7.59
N ASN A 284 0.75 -25.99 -6.48
CA ASN A 284 -0.66 -26.00 -6.05
C ASN A 284 -0.94 -25.45 -4.64
N SER A 285 -0.07 -24.62 -4.05
CA SER A 285 -0.31 -23.97 -2.76
C SER A 285 -0.50 -22.45 -2.83
N TRP A 286 -0.98 -21.94 -3.96
CA TRP A 286 -1.55 -20.58 -4.06
C TRP A 286 -2.90 -20.64 -4.76
N PRO A 287 -4.04 -20.69 -4.03
CA PRO A 287 -5.33 -20.40 -4.64
C PRO A 287 -5.64 -18.90 -4.55
N ASN A 288 -5.99 -18.33 -5.71
CA ASN A 288 -6.67 -17.06 -5.96
C ASN A 288 -5.88 -15.74 -5.84
N LEU A 289 -5.25 -15.36 -6.96
CA LEU A 289 -5.67 -14.11 -7.63
C LEU A 289 -6.47 -14.51 -8.88
N SER A 290 -7.80 -14.54 -8.76
CA SER A 290 -8.72 -14.66 -9.89
C SER A 290 -8.92 -13.29 -10.53
N GLN A 291 -8.55 -13.23 -11.81
CA GLN A 291 -9.26 -12.63 -12.95
C GLN A 291 -10.07 -11.35 -12.75
N ASP A 292 -9.69 -10.30 -13.50
CA ASP A 292 -10.53 -9.68 -14.55
C ASP A 292 -9.63 -8.75 -15.38
N LEU A 293 -9.24 -9.13 -16.60
CA LEU A 293 -9.92 -8.96 -17.90
C LEU A 293 -9.68 -7.58 -18.57
N SER A 294 -9.38 -7.66 -19.87
CA SER A 294 -9.43 -6.60 -20.91
C SER A 294 -8.21 -5.64 -20.96
N SER A 295 -7.53 -5.34 -22.08
CA SER A 295 -7.68 -5.68 -23.50
C SER A 295 -6.36 -5.41 -24.24
N THR A 296 -6.05 -6.33 -25.17
CA THR A 296 -5.34 -6.23 -26.48
C THR A 296 -4.12 -5.32 -26.73
N PRO A 297 -3.12 -5.81 -27.50
CA PRO A 297 -1.97 -5.04 -27.97
C PRO A 297 -2.18 -4.45 -29.37
N SER A 298 -1.73 -3.22 -29.59
CA SER A 298 -1.00 -2.70 -30.77
C SER A 298 -0.58 -1.26 -30.53
#